data_AF-A0A4S2MEB2-F1
#
_entry.id   AF-A0A4S2MEB2-F1
#
_cell.length_a   1.000
_cell.length_b   1.000
_cell.length_c   1.000
_cell.angle_alpha   90.00
_cell.angle_beta   90.00
_cell.angle_gamma   90.00
#
_symmetry.space_group_name_H-M   'P 1'
#
loop_
_entity.id
_entity.type
_entity.pdbx_description
1 polymer ?
#
loop_
_entity_poly.entity_id
_entity_poly.type
_entity_poly.pdbx_seq_one_letter_code
_entity_poly.pdbx_strand_id
1 'polypeptide(L)'
;MVSIPNHLVCGGTNKVTVTDDDRILAYYQWVPFVLGLQCILFYIPHIAWQAVCAQRSGGDLFALVKSAAEASTSERGAREKQVKRVAEFLEDMIDGQRDCHRPSARRRLQHRAYEMCGICVVSKRLGTCLVFSYLAVKVLTIVNAILQVYLIQRFLGFYADGSSGHKSMELGKTYDSDGAVVVVPNENENLNGFGFGLTVANHIRQGRDWPETILFPRVAYCRVPGIRLVGVENTYTAQCALPINMLNEKIYIFFWFWIMFLIAACVLSLCIWLVRMVIAPRRKDFIKRFLRIKGVLSRQGTQIARSDLDDFIDVYLRRDGVFLVRMLALNAGEVITAEIVTVLYNNYVKHIEEHEATSSVEDEKAALASKENPPSYV
;
A
#
# COMPACT_ATOMS: atom_id res chain seq x y z
N MET A 1 -11.21 -24.97 -27.48
CA MET A 1 -12.38 -25.62 -26.85
C MET A 1 -12.16 -27.12 -27.00
N VAL A 2 -11.70 -27.80 -25.95
CA VAL A 2 -11.58 -29.26 -25.96
C VAL A 2 -12.40 -29.75 -24.79
N SER A 3 -13.60 -30.23 -25.12
CA SER A 3 -14.54 -30.86 -24.20
C SER A 3 -13.96 -32.18 -23.73
N ILE A 4 -13.99 -32.41 -22.42
CA ILE A 4 -13.76 -33.71 -21.80
C ILE A 4 -15.15 -34.34 -21.63
N PRO A 5 -15.49 -35.45 -22.32
CA PRO A 5 -16.72 -36.15 -22.02
C PRO A 5 -16.53 -36.99 -20.75
N ASN A 6 -17.40 -36.73 -19.78
CA ASN A 6 -17.63 -37.59 -18.63
C ASN A 6 -18.32 -38.89 -19.08
N HIS A 7 -17.96 -39.97 -18.39
CA HIS A 7 -18.58 -41.31 -18.38
C HIS A 7 -18.41 -42.21 -19.61
N LEU A 8 -17.77 -43.36 -19.35
CA LEU A 8 -18.25 -44.67 -19.83
C LEU A 8 -17.88 -45.75 -18.81
N VAL A 9 -18.93 -46.35 -18.25
CA VAL A 9 -18.93 -47.60 -17.46
C VAL A 9 -19.09 -48.75 -18.45
N CYS A 10 -18.27 -49.81 -18.36
CA CYS A 10 -18.71 -51.22 -18.28
C CYS A 10 -17.57 -52.24 -18.48
N GLY A 11 -17.46 -53.17 -17.51
CA GLY A 11 -17.36 -54.61 -17.72
C GLY A 11 -16.07 -55.21 -18.32
N GLY A 12 -15.34 -55.98 -17.50
CA GLY A 12 -14.33 -56.92 -17.99
C GLY A 12 -13.19 -57.13 -17.00
N THR A 13 -13.12 -58.34 -16.45
CA THR A 13 -12.21 -58.82 -15.42
C THR A 13 -10.73 -58.69 -15.80
N ASN A 14 -10.06 -57.70 -15.21
CA ASN A 14 -8.70 -57.72 -14.65
C ASN A 14 -8.31 -56.27 -14.37
N LYS A 15 -8.78 -55.73 -13.25
CA LYS A 15 -8.27 -54.47 -12.73
C LYS A 15 -6.87 -54.74 -12.20
N VAL A 16 -5.85 -54.53 -13.03
CA VAL A 16 -4.58 -54.04 -12.50
C VAL A 16 -4.89 -52.66 -11.97
N THR A 17 -5.25 -52.57 -10.68
CA THR A 17 -5.26 -51.30 -9.97
C THR A 17 -3.79 -50.91 -9.82
N VAL A 18 -3.22 -50.30 -10.86
CA VAL A 18 -2.03 -49.47 -10.69
C VAL A 18 -2.50 -48.29 -9.86
N THR A 19 -2.34 -48.38 -8.55
CA THR A 19 -2.35 -47.24 -7.64
C THR A 19 -1.10 -46.42 -7.91
N ASP A 20 -0.98 -45.84 -9.10
CA ASP A 20 -0.02 -44.78 -9.32
C ASP A 20 -0.68 -43.52 -8.74
N ASP A 21 -0.12 -43.01 -7.65
CA ASP A 21 -0.37 -41.68 -7.10
C ASP A 21 0.19 -40.62 -8.09
N ASP A 22 -0.19 -40.72 -9.36
CA ASP A 22 0.28 -39.89 -10.48
C ASP A 22 -0.16 -38.45 -10.24
N ARG A 23 0.76 -37.60 -9.79
CA ARG A 23 0.51 -36.16 -9.68
C ARG A 23 0.31 -35.57 -11.06
N ILE A 24 -0.95 -35.32 -11.44
CA ILE A 24 -1.28 -34.64 -12.70
C ILE A 24 -0.84 -33.16 -12.63
N LEU A 25 0.03 -32.75 -13.54
CA LEU A 25 0.60 -31.41 -13.63
C LEU A 25 -0.39 -30.38 -14.24
N ALA A 26 -1.58 -30.22 -13.66
CA ALA A 26 -2.62 -29.32 -14.20
C ALA A 26 -2.39 -27.81 -13.88
N TYR A 27 -1.52 -27.48 -12.93
CA TYR A 27 -1.36 -26.10 -12.45
C TYR A 27 -0.68 -25.16 -13.46
N TYR A 28 0.08 -25.68 -14.44
CA TYR A 28 0.78 -24.87 -15.45
C TYR A 28 -0.15 -24.06 -16.33
N GLN A 29 -1.35 -24.58 -16.59
CA GLN A 29 -2.39 -23.87 -17.33
C GLN A 29 -2.83 -22.60 -16.59
N TRP A 30 -2.68 -22.58 -15.26
CA TRP A 30 -3.12 -21.50 -14.40
C TRP A 30 -2.02 -20.47 -14.08
N VAL A 31 -0.74 -20.78 -14.36
CA VAL A 31 0.39 -19.88 -14.08
C VAL A 31 0.18 -18.48 -14.65
N PRO A 32 -0.15 -18.29 -15.95
CA PRO A 32 -0.31 -16.95 -16.52
C PRO A 32 -1.51 -16.19 -15.93
N PHE A 33 -2.60 -16.90 -15.61
CA PHE A 33 -3.79 -16.29 -15.01
C PHE A 33 -3.53 -15.85 -13.58
N VAL A 34 -2.82 -16.66 -12.79
CA VAL A 34 -2.43 -16.31 -11.42
C VAL A 34 -1.45 -15.13 -11.42
N LEU A 35 -0.44 -15.13 -12.29
CA LEU A 35 0.47 -13.99 -12.42
C LEU A 35 -0.26 -12.71 -12.88
N GLY A 36 -1.20 -12.83 -13.81
CA GLY A 36 -2.05 -11.72 -14.24
C GLY A 36 -2.89 -11.16 -13.07
N LEU A 37 -3.47 -12.03 -12.25
CA LEU A 37 -4.20 -11.63 -11.05
C LEU A 37 -3.27 -10.94 -10.04
N GLN A 38 -2.07 -11.45 -9.81
CA GLN A 38 -1.07 -10.82 -8.92
C GLN A 38 -0.72 -9.40 -9.40
N CYS A 39 -0.54 -9.20 -10.70
CA CYS A 39 -0.31 -7.87 -11.28
C CYS A 39 -1.49 -6.92 -11.03
N ILE A 40 -2.73 -7.38 -11.22
CA ILE A 40 -3.94 -6.57 -10.96
C ILE A 40 -4.02 -6.21 -9.47
N LEU A 41 -3.79 -7.17 -8.58
CA LEU A 41 -3.80 -6.95 -7.14
C LEU A 41 -2.71 -5.94 -6.72
N PHE A 42 -1.51 -5.98 -7.32
CA PHE A 42 -0.46 -4.97 -7.08
C PHE A 42 -0.88 -3.54 -7.42
N TYR A 43 -1.82 -3.37 -8.36
CA TYR A 43 -2.31 -2.06 -8.78
C TYR A 43 -3.42 -1.50 -7.86
N ILE A 44 -4.07 -2.33 -7.05
CA ILE A 44 -5.18 -1.91 -6.16
C ILE A 44 -4.82 -0.76 -5.21
N PRO A 45 -3.67 -0.77 -4.49
CA PRO A 45 -3.32 0.32 -3.58
C PRO A 45 -3.19 1.68 -4.28
N HIS A 46 -2.74 1.68 -5.54
CA HIS A 46 -2.66 2.89 -6.36
C HIS A 46 -4.05 3.45 -6.69
N ILE A 47 -4.97 2.59 -7.14
CA ILE A 47 -6.37 2.97 -7.38
C ILE A 47 -7.00 3.50 -6.07
N ALA A 48 -6.76 2.83 -4.94
CA ALA A 48 -7.28 3.26 -3.65
C ALA A 48 -6.79 4.67 -3.28
N TRP A 49 -5.51 4.98 -3.51
CA TRP A 49 -4.97 6.32 -3.30
C TRP A 49 -5.61 7.35 -4.22
N GLN A 50 -5.76 7.04 -5.51
CA GLN A 50 -6.41 7.92 -6.48
C GLN A 50 -7.86 8.19 -6.11
N ALA A 51 -8.61 7.17 -5.71
CA ALA A 51 -9.98 7.31 -5.25
C ALA A 51 -10.07 8.21 -4.00
N VAL A 52 -9.17 8.03 -3.03
CA VAL A 52 -9.10 8.89 -1.84
C VAL A 52 -8.82 10.35 -2.21
N CYS A 53 -7.92 10.59 -3.17
CA CYS A 53 -7.62 11.94 -3.64
C CYS A 53 -8.82 12.56 -4.37
N ALA A 54 -9.47 11.79 -5.25
CA ALA A 54 -10.60 12.26 -6.05
C ALA A 54 -11.85 12.57 -5.22
N GLN A 55 -12.19 11.74 -4.22
CA GLN A 55 -13.45 11.86 -3.49
C GLN A 55 -13.42 12.89 -2.35
N ARG A 56 -12.23 13.31 -1.92
CA ARG A 56 -12.08 13.97 -0.61
C ARG A 56 -11.37 15.31 -0.66
N SER A 57 -10.60 15.57 -1.72
CA SER A 57 -9.66 16.69 -1.75
C SER A 57 -10.25 17.99 -2.32
N GLY A 58 -11.48 18.01 -2.86
CA GLY A 58 -12.09 19.21 -3.46
C GLY A 58 -11.39 19.68 -4.76
N GLY A 59 -10.11 19.36 -4.93
CA GLY A 59 -9.31 19.44 -6.13
C GLY A 59 -8.28 18.31 -6.17
N ASP A 60 -7.83 17.95 -7.37
CA ASP A 60 -6.90 16.85 -7.56
C ASP A 60 -5.53 17.17 -6.93
N LEU A 61 -5.13 16.43 -5.89
CA LEU A 61 -3.81 16.53 -5.26
C LEU A 61 -2.69 16.38 -6.29
N PHE A 62 -2.89 15.56 -7.31
CA PHE A 62 -1.91 15.40 -8.39
C PHE A 62 -1.80 16.68 -9.23
N ALA A 63 -2.92 17.38 -9.48
CA ALA A 63 -2.90 18.69 -10.14
C ALA A 63 -2.18 19.73 -9.28
N LEU A 64 -2.39 19.76 -7.96
CA LEU A 64 -1.68 20.68 -7.07
C LEU A 64 -0.16 20.48 -7.14
N VAL A 65 0.28 19.23 -7.01
CA VAL A 65 1.70 18.87 -7.08
C VAL A 65 2.27 19.17 -8.46
N LYS A 66 1.52 18.89 -9.53
CA LYS A 66 1.95 19.18 -10.90
C LYS A 66 2.10 20.68 -11.13
N SER A 67 1.14 21.50 -10.71
CA SER A 67 1.23 22.95 -10.82
C SER A 67 2.39 23.53 -9.99
N ALA A 68 2.67 22.95 -8.81
CA ALA A 68 3.85 23.33 -8.02
C ALA A 68 5.17 22.93 -8.71
N ALA A 69 5.21 21.74 -9.33
CA ALA A 69 6.38 21.28 -10.07
C ALA A 69 6.63 22.12 -11.33
N GLU A 70 5.58 22.50 -12.06
CA GLU A 70 5.66 23.43 -13.19
C GLU A 70 6.20 24.81 -12.75
N ALA A 71 5.74 25.31 -11.59
CA ALA A 71 6.24 26.54 -11.00
C ALA A 71 7.73 26.47 -10.60
N SER A 72 8.26 25.27 -10.35
CA SER A 72 9.69 25.10 -10.06
C SER A 72 10.59 25.31 -11.28
N THR A 73 10.05 25.08 -12.47
CA THR A 73 10.79 25.16 -13.74
C THR A 73 10.60 26.47 -14.48
N SER A 74 9.68 27.33 -14.04
CA SER A 74 9.32 28.55 -14.75
C SER A 74 10.22 29.75 -14.43
N GLU A 75 10.23 30.72 -15.35
CA GLU A 75 10.98 31.97 -15.20
C GLU A 75 10.46 32.81 -14.02
N ARG A 76 11.36 33.55 -13.35
CA ARG A 76 11.10 34.27 -12.10
C ARG A 76 9.82 35.12 -12.10
N GLY A 77 9.52 35.87 -13.16
CA GLY A 77 8.30 36.70 -13.24
C GLY A 77 7.00 35.91 -13.43
N ALA A 78 7.04 34.82 -14.20
CA ALA A 78 5.89 33.92 -14.36
C ALA A 78 5.67 33.04 -13.12
N ARG A 79 6.76 32.67 -12.44
CA ARG A 79 6.79 31.86 -11.23
C ARG A 79 5.97 32.47 -10.10
N GLU A 80 6.11 33.76 -9.84
CA GLU A 80 5.37 34.44 -8.76
C GLU A 80 3.84 34.29 -8.91
N LYS A 81 3.34 34.42 -10.15
CA LYS A 81 1.91 34.23 -10.45
C LYS A 81 1.47 32.78 -10.27
N GLN A 82 2.30 31.82 -10.67
CA GLN A 82 2.02 30.40 -10.49
C GLN A 82 2.06 29.98 -9.01
N VAL A 83 3.05 30.47 -8.26
CA VAL A 83 3.16 30.26 -6.81
C VAL A 83 1.93 30.79 -6.10
N LYS A 84 1.46 31.99 -6.46
CA LYS A 84 0.23 32.55 -5.89
C LYS A 84 -0.99 31.67 -6.20
N ARG A 85 -1.15 31.23 -7.45
CA ARG A 85 -2.21 30.29 -7.85
C ARG A 85 -2.15 28.98 -7.07
N VAL A 86 -0.95 28.42 -6.85
CA VAL A 86 -0.76 27.19 -6.09
C VAL A 86 -1.08 27.40 -4.61
N ALA A 87 -0.75 28.56 -4.04
CA ALA A 87 -1.10 28.93 -2.68
C ALA A 87 -2.63 29.05 -2.51
N GLU A 88 -3.30 29.77 -3.41
CA GLU A 88 -4.77 29.89 -3.44
C GLU A 88 -5.41 28.50 -3.57
N PHE A 89 -4.91 27.65 -4.47
CA PHE A 89 -5.44 26.29 -4.63
C PHE A 89 -5.23 25.42 -3.37
N LEU A 90 -4.11 25.60 -2.67
CA LEU A 90 -3.84 24.91 -1.40
C LEU A 90 -4.75 25.44 -0.27
N GLU A 91 -5.03 26.74 -0.22
CA GLU A 91 -6.02 27.34 0.71
C GLU A 91 -7.41 26.79 0.45
N ASP A 92 -7.87 26.75 -0.80
CA ASP A 92 -9.17 26.17 -1.18
C ASP A 92 -9.27 24.69 -0.75
N MET A 93 -8.18 23.93 -0.88
CA MET A 93 -8.11 22.54 -0.42
C MET A 93 -8.16 22.41 1.12
N ILE A 94 -7.59 23.36 1.86
CA ILE A 94 -7.61 23.40 3.32
C ILE A 94 -9.01 23.85 3.83
N ASP A 95 -9.61 24.85 3.19
CA ASP A 95 -10.92 25.38 3.58
C ASP A 95 -12.08 24.47 3.16
N GLY A 96 -12.00 23.78 2.01
CA GLY A 96 -12.98 22.76 1.64
C GLY A 96 -13.07 21.61 2.66
N GLN A 97 -11.99 21.35 3.40
CA GLN A 97 -11.99 20.41 4.53
C GLN A 97 -12.65 21.00 5.79
N ARG A 98 -12.69 22.33 5.91
CA ARG A 98 -13.35 23.08 6.99
C ARG A 98 -14.88 23.07 6.84
N ASP A 99 -15.42 23.11 5.63
CA ASP A 99 -16.88 23.17 5.39
C ASP A 99 -17.64 21.86 5.66
N CYS A 100 -16.97 20.71 5.57
CA CYS A 100 -17.53 19.42 6.00
C CYS A 100 -17.80 19.31 7.52
N HIS A 101 -17.51 20.37 8.27
CA HIS A 101 -17.70 20.53 9.71
C HIS A 101 -19.12 21.02 10.10
N ARG A 102 -19.92 21.60 9.18
CA ARG A 102 -21.30 22.00 9.51
C ARG A 102 -22.20 20.76 9.66
N PRO A 103 -22.85 20.53 10.82
CA PRO A 103 -23.61 19.31 11.06
C PRO A 103 -24.96 19.37 10.35
N SER A 104 -25.08 18.70 9.20
CA SER A 104 -26.39 18.43 8.59
C SER A 104 -27.02 17.17 9.20
N ALA A 105 -28.30 17.26 9.58
CA ALA A 105 -29.05 16.22 10.29
C ALA A 105 -29.02 14.82 9.64
N ARG A 106 -28.74 14.77 8.32
CA ARG A 106 -28.60 13.56 7.49
C ARG A 106 -27.45 12.63 7.92
N ARG A 107 -26.48 13.13 8.70
CA ARG A 107 -25.27 12.40 9.14
C ARG A 107 -25.49 11.47 10.35
N ARG A 108 -26.59 11.63 11.10
CA ARG A 108 -26.94 10.77 12.26
C ARG A 108 -27.32 9.35 11.85
N LEU A 109 -27.95 9.20 10.68
CA LEU A 109 -28.39 7.88 10.18
C LEU A 109 -27.20 7.05 9.66
N GLN A 110 -26.20 7.72 9.09
CA GLN A 110 -24.98 7.10 8.56
C GLN A 110 -24.00 6.63 9.66
N HIS A 111 -24.20 7.10 10.90
CA HIS A 111 -23.39 6.75 12.08
C HIS A 111 -23.60 5.31 12.55
N ARG A 112 -24.82 4.76 12.40
CA ARG A 112 -25.14 3.37 12.83
C ARG A 112 -24.56 2.31 11.89
N ALA A 113 -24.49 2.58 10.59
CA ALA A 113 -23.86 1.67 9.63
C ALA A 113 -22.32 1.58 9.79
N TYR A 114 -21.72 2.52 10.53
CA TYR A 114 -20.27 2.69 10.68
C TYR A 114 -19.69 2.11 11.98
N GLU A 115 -20.52 1.61 12.90
CA GLU A 115 -20.06 0.99 14.16
C GLU A 115 -19.43 -0.40 13.98
N MET A 116 -19.62 -1.07 12.84
CA MET A 116 -18.99 -2.38 12.58
C MET A 116 -17.52 -2.33 12.17
N CYS A 117 -16.99 -1.20 11.68
CA CYS A 117 -15.60 -1.10 11.19
C CYS A 117 -14.79 -0.13 12.06
N GLY A 118 -14.47 -0.58 13.27
CA GLY A 118 -14.01 0.24 14.39
C GLY A 118 -12.56 0.76 14.36
N ILE A 119 -11.79 0.62 13.28
CA ILE A 119 -10.37 1.04 13.26
C ILE A 119 -10.13 2.35 12.48
N CYS A 120 -11.05 2.81 11.63
CA CYS A 120 -10.79 3.89 10.67
C CYS A 120 -11.45 5.25 10.96
N VAL A 121 -12.06 5.49 12.12
CA VAL A 121 -12.94 6.69 12.32
C VAL A 121 -12.60 7.60 13.51
N VAL A 122 -11.48 7.40 14.22
CA VAL A 122 -11.06 8.36 15.27
C VAL A 122 -10.70 9.77 14.70
N SER A 123 -10.55 9.91 13.38
CA SER A 123 -9.99 11.11 12.75
C SER A 123 -10.96 12.28 12.42
N LYS A 124 -12.28 12.16 12.63
CA LYS A 124 -13.24 13.16 12.10
C LYS A 124 -13.28 14.50 12.86
N ARG A 125 -12.62 14.65 14.02
CA ARG A 125 -12.67 15.87 14.85
C ARG A 125 -11.41 16.76 14.74
N LEU A 126 -10.34 16.33 14.08
CA LEU A 126 -8.99 16.91 14.27
C LEU A 126 -8.24 17.40 13.01
N GLY A 127 -8.85 17.42 11.81
CA GLY A 127 -8.15 17.84 10.58
C GLY A 127 -6.91 16.97 10.28
N THR A 128 -7.07 15.66 10.42
CA THR A 128 -6.02 14.62 10.27
C THR A 128 -6.40 13.56 9.23
N CYS A 129 -7.54 13.75 8.57
CA CYS A 129 -8.20 12.72 7.79
C CYS A 129 -7.36 12.30 6.58
N LEU A 130 -6.68 13.27 5.96
CA LEU A 130 -5.81 13.04 4.80
C LEU A 130 -4.54 12.31 5.22
N VAL A 131 -3.94 12.71 6.34
CA VAL A 131 -2.78 11.99 6.91
C VAL A 131 -3.13 10.53 7.21
N PHE A 132 -4.28 10.26 7.86
CA PHE A 132 -4.68 8.89 8.16
C PHE A 132 -5.04 8.08 6.92
N SER A 133 -5.69 8.68 5.91
CA SER A 133 -6.00 7.96 4.67
C SER A 133 -4.73 7.59 3.91
N TYR A 134 -3.72 8.48 3.87
CA TYR A 134 -2.41 8.17 3.29
C TYR A 134 -1.70 7.03 4.04
N LEU A 135 -1.68 7.08 5.38
CA LEU A 135 -1.11 6.01 6.20
C LEU A 135 -1.88 4.68 6.00
N ALA A 136 -3.21 4.73 5.89
CA ALA A 136 -4.02 3.54 5.61
C ALA A 136 -3.68 2.93 4.24
N VAL A 137 -3.46 3.74 3.20
CA VAL A 137 -3.01 3.25 1.89
C VAL A 137 -1.61 2.62 1.98
N LYS A 138 -0.70 3.18 2.77
CA LYS A 138 0.62 2.58 3.01
C LYS A 138 0.50 1.21 3.69
N VAL A 139 -0.36 1.10 4.71
CA VAL A 139 -0.66 -0.19 5.36
C VAL A 139 -1.29 -1.16 4.37
N LEU A 140 -2.27 -0.72 3.57
CA LEU A 140 -2.90 -1.52 2.52
C LEU A 140 -1.88 -2.03 1.50
N THR A 141 -0.87 -1.21 1.16
CA THR A 141 0.22 -1.61 0.26
C THR A 141 1.06 -2.74 0.85
N ILE A 142 1.38 -2.68 2.16
CA ILE A 142 2.12 -3.73 2.86
C ILE A 142 1.30 -5.01 2.96
N VAL A 143 0.02 -4.91 3.34
CA VAL A 143 -0.91 -6.04 3.41
C VAL A 143 -1.04 -6.70 2.04
N ASN A 144 -1.17 -5.90 0.97
CA ASN A 144 -1.21 -6.41 -0.39
C ASN A 144 0.08 -7.15 -0.76
N ALA A 145 1.26 -6.59 -0.44
CA ALA A 145 2.52 -7.26 -0.72
C ALA A 145 2.68 -8.60 0.05
N ILE A 146 2.24 -8.66 1.31
CA ILE A 146 2.18 -9.91 2.09
C ILE A 146 1.22 -10.91 1.44
N LEU A 147 0.05 -10.45 0.96
CA LEU A 147 -0.90 -11.29 0.24
C LEU A 147 -0.30 -11.88 -1.04
N GLN A 148 0.55 -11.14 -1.76
CA GLN A 148 1.25 -11.68 -2.95
C GLN A 148 2.20 -12.81 -2.59
N VAL A 149 2.96 -12.67 -1.50
CA VAL A 149 3.83 -13.73 -1.00
C VAL A 149 3.00 -14.95 -0.59
N TYR A 150 1.87 -14.74 0.08
CA TYR A 150 0.94 -15.81 0.45
C TYR A 150 0.35 -16.52 -0.79
N LEU A 151 -0.05 -15.78 -1.83
CA LEU A 151 -0.57 -16.34 -3.07
C LEU A 151 0.48 -17.20 -3.79
N ILE A 152 1.74 -16.76 -3.85
CA ILE A 152 2.84 -17.56 -4.42
C ILE A 152 3.04 -18.84 -3.62
N GLN A 153 3.09 -18.76 -2.28
CA GLN A 153 3.27 -19.95 -1.43
C GLN A 153 2.11 -20.94 -1.58
N ARG A 154 0.87 -20.44 -1.57
CA ARG A 154 -0.34 -21.24 -1.76
C ARG A 154 -0.36 -21.91 -3.13
N PHE A 155 0.02 -21.19 -4.19
CA PHE A 155 0.07 -21.69 -5.56
C PHE A 155 1.13 -22.79 -5.73
N LEU A 156 2.27 -22.64 -5.08
CA LEU A 156 3.35 -23.63 -5.06
C LEU A 156 3.08 -24.80 -4.11
N GLY A 157 1.95 -24.84 -3.40
CA GLY A 157 1.62 -25.92 -2.47
C GLY A 157 2.49 -25.94 -1.20
N PHE A 158 3.12 -24.82 -0.86
CA PHE A 158 3.80 -24.65 0.43
C PHE A 158 2.82 -24.17 1.49
N TYR A 159 2.45 -25.07 2.41
CA TYR A 159 1.64 -24.73 3.59
C TYR A 159 2.55 -24.34 4.75
N ALA A 160 2.15 -23.32 5.53
CA ALA A 160 2.90 -22.82 6.68
C ALA A 160 3.17 -23.89 7.76
N ASP A 161 2.41 -24.99 7.73
CA ASP A 161 2.51 -26.10 8.68
C ASP A 161 3.72 -27.02 8.43
N GLY A 162 4.62 -26.66 7.49
CA GLY A 162 5.74 -27.51 7.09
C GLY A 162 5.32 -28.78 6.34
N SER A 163 4.02 -29.00 6.13
CA SER A 163 3.43 -30.18 5.45
C SER A 163 3.60 -30.15 3.93
N SER A 164 4.62 -29.46 3.43
CA SER A 164 5.10 -29.64 2.08
C SER A 164 5.85 -30.95 1.97
N GLY A 165 5.09 -32.04 1.86
CA GLY A 165 5.62 -33.27 1.30
C GLY A 165 5.87 -34.41 2.26
N HIS A 166 4.97 -34.70 3.20
CA HIS A 166 4.90 -36.09 3.68
C HIS A 166 4.60 -37.10 2.55
N LYS A 167 4.05 -36.65 1.41
CA LYS A 167 3.95 -37.44 0.17
C LYS A 167 5.07 -37.16 -0.86
N SER A 168 6.07 -36.33 -0.56
CA SER A 168 7.06 -35.88 -1.54
C SER A 168 8.50 -36.26 -1.23
N MET A 169 8.74 -37.09 -0.21
CA MET A 169 10.08 -37.55 0.17
C MET A 169 10.12 -39.08 0.35
N GLU A 170 9.35 -39.82 -0.46
CA GLU A 170 9.37 -41.29 -0.50
C GLU A 170 9.49 -41.85 -1.93
N LEU A 171 10.15 -41.14 -2.85
CA LEU A 171 10.48 -41.71 -4.16
C LEU A 171 12.00 -41.87 -4.29
N GLY A 172 12.49 -43.01 -3.82
CA GLY A 172 13.91 -43.35 -3.83
C GLY A 172 14.33 -44.53 -2.95
N LYS A 173 13.42 -45.27 -2.30
CA LYS A 173 13.78 -46.55 -1.70
C LYS A 173 13.75 -47.65 -2.76
N THR A 174 14.91 -48.00 -3.29
CA THR A 174 15.12 -49.35 -3.82
C THR A 174 14.91 -50.33 -2.67
N TYR A 175 13.92 -51.22 -2.81
CA TYR A 175 13.81 -52.39 -1.96
C TYR A 175 15.00 -53.29 -2.27
N ASP A 176 16.02 -53.24 -1.42
CA ASP A 176 16.90 -54.38 -1.23
C ASP A 176 16.57 -54.99 0.13
N SER A 177 16.22 -56.27 0.08
CA SER A 177 15.97 -57.11 1.24
C SER A 177 17.27 -57.29 2.02
N ASP A 178 17.19 -57.18 3.34
CA ASP A 178 18.24 -57.42 4.33
C ASP A 178 19.32 -56.34 4.50
N GLY A 179 19.04 -55.39 5.40
CA GLY A 179 20.06 -54.49 5.94
C GLY A 179 19.47 -53.27 6.63
N ALA A 180 19.17 -53.37 7.93
CA ALA A 180 18.70 -52.26 8.74
C ALA A 180 19.75 -51.13 8.82
N VAL A 181 19.55 -50.05 8.07
CA VAL A 181 20.17 -48.75 8.33
C VAL A 181 19.16 -47.89 9.06
N VAL A 182 19.30 -47.82 10.38
CA VAL A 182 18.62 -46.84 11.22
C VAL A 182 19.25 -45.48 10.93
N VAL A 183 18.61 -44.68 10.08
CA VAL A 183 18.88 -43.24 10.03
C VAL A 183 18.25 -42.64 11.26
N VAL A 184 19.08 -42.26 12.23
CA VAL A 184 18.67 -41.45 13.39
C VAL A 184 18.11 -40.13 12.85
N PRO A 185 16.83 -39.81 13.08
CA PRO A 185 16.33 -38.49 12.78
C PRO A 185 16.98 -37.53 13.76
N ASN A 186 17.77 -36.59 13.26
CA ASN A 186 18.33 -35.54 14.11
C ASN A 186 17.15 -34.63 14.50
N GLU A 187 16.69 -34.72 15.76
CA GLU A 187 15.48 -34.06 16.30
C GLU A 187 15.53 -32.51 16.34
N ASN A 188 16.43 -31.89 15.59
CA ASN A 188 16.71 -30.46 15.64
C ASN A 188 16.20 -29.67 14.42
N GLU A 189 15.52 -30.31 13.46
CA GLU A 189 14.86 -29.62 12.34
C GLU A 189 13.37 -29.36 12.58
N ASN A 190 12.99 -29.08 13.83
CA ASN A 190 11.74 -28.37 14.14
C ASN A 190 11.85 -26.88 13.76
N LEU A 191 12.34 -26.58 12.55
CA LEU A 191 12.26 -25.24 12.00
C LEU A 191 10.86 -25.10 11.39
N ASN A 192 9.90 -24.78 12.27
CA ASN A 192 8.53 -24.38 11.94
C ASN A 192 8.53 -23.64 10.59
N GLY A 193 7.75 -24.18 9.65
CA GLY A 193 7.79 -23.85 8.22
C GLY A 193 7.87 -22.37 7.92
N PHE A 194 9.10 -21.88 7.71
CA PHE A 194 9.29 -20.62 7.02
C PHE A 194 9.14 -20.90 5.52
N GLY A 195 8.05 -20.42 4.94
CA GLY A 195 7.59 -20.79 3.59
C GLY A 195 8.66 -20.74 2.49
N PHE A 196 8.44 -21.52 1.42
CA PHE A 196 9.25 -21.69 0.19
C PHE A 196 10.58 -20.92 0.12
N GLY A 197 10.53 -19.59 0.02
CA GLY A 197 11.72 -18.78 -0.22
C GLY A 197 12.70 -18.68 0.96
N LEU A 198 12.28 -18.87 2.22
CA LEU A 198 13.22 -18.93 3.34
C LEU A 198 14.02 -20.23 3.33
N THR A 199 13.36 -21.34 3.00
CA THR A 199 14.03 -22.64 2.78
C THR A 199 15.04 -22.57 1.65
N VAL A 200 14.65 -21.95 0.53
CA VAL A 200 15.53 -21.68 -0.62
C VAL A 200 16.72 -20.80 -0.20
N ALA A 201 16.48 -19.70 0.51
CA ALA A 201 17.53 -18.82 1.01
C ALA A 201 18.53 -19.55 1.92
N ASN A 202 18.05 -20.43 2.80
CA ASN A 202 18.91 -21.20 3.71
C ASN A 202 19.81 -22.17 2.94
N HIS A 203 19.30 -22.86 1.92
CA HIS A 203 20.10 -23.76 1.10
C HIS A 203 21.15 -23.03 0.27
N ILE A 204 20.79 -21.89 -0.34
CA ILE A 204 21.75 -21.02 -1.05
C ILE A 204 22.85 -20.57 -0.09
N ARG A 205 22.50 -20.17 1.14
CA ARG A 205 23.47 -19.74 2.17
C ARG A 205 24.43 -20.86 2.57
N GLN A 206 23.98 -22.11 2.57
CA GLN A 206 24.77 -23.28 2.94
C GLN A 206 25.67 -23.78 1.78
N GLY A 207 25.62 -23.13 0.60
CA GLY A 207 26.44 -23.51 -0.56
C GLY A 207 26.12 -24.91 -1.10
N ARG A 208 24.96 -25.47 -0.74
CA ARG A 208 24.50 -26.76 -1.25
C ARG A 208 23.70 -26.53 -2.51
N ASP A 209 23.93 -27.38 -3.51
CA ASP A 209 23.03 -27.45 -4.65
C ASP A 209 21.63 -27.77 -4.13
N TRP A 210 20.67 -26.93 -4.50
CA TRP A 210 19.27 -27.16 -4.17
C TRP A 210 18.85 -28.49 -4.81
N PRO A 211 18.36 -29.48 -4.05
CA PRO A 211 17.94 -30.74 -4.63
C PRO A 211 16.86 -30.45 -5.68
N GLU A 212 16.93 -31.11 -6.84
CA GLU A 212 15.91 -30.96 -7.88
C GLU A 212 14.53 -31.22 -7.27
N THR A 213 13.80 -30.15 -6.96
CA THR A 213 12.56 -30.30 -6.20
C THR A 213 11.52 -31.02 -7.04
N ILE A 214 10.93 -32.06 -6.47
CA ILE A 214 9.78 -32.81 -7.04
C ILE A 214 8.58 -31.90 -7.30
N LEU A 215 8.58 -30.68 -6.74
CA LEU A 215 7.57 -29.65 -7.04
C LEU A 215 7.65 -29.15 -8.48
N PHE A 216 8.86 -29.11 -9.05
CA PHE A 216 9.10 -28.65 -10.40
C PHE A 216 9.82 -29.74 -11.22
N PRO A 217 9.10 -30.79 -11.66
CA PRO A 217 9.68 -31.84 -12.50
C PRO A 217 10.06 -31.33 -13.90
N ARG A 218 11.27 -31.65 -14.35
CA ARG A 218 11.76 -31.29 -15.70
C ARG A 218 11.38 -32.33 -16.76
N VAL A 219 10.85 -33.47 -16.32
CA VAL A 219 10.47 -34.61 -17.13
C VAL A 219 9.09 -35.10 -16.66
N ALA A 220 8.18 -35.38 -17.59
CA ALA A 220 6.89 -35.99 -17.29
C ALA A 220 6.55 -37.10 -18.29
N TYR A 221 5.74 -38.08 -17.86
CA TYR A 221 5.22 -39.13 -18.74
C TYR A 221 3.86 -38.73 -19.30
N CYS A 222 3.72 -38.74 -20.62
CA CYS A 222 2.47 -38.51 -21.33
C CYS A 222 1.90 -39.84 -21.81
N ARG A 223 0.70 -40.21 -21.34
CA ARG A 223 -0.06 -41.35 -21.86
C ARG A 223 -0.80 -40.91 -23.12
N VAL A 224 -0.36 -41.37 -24.28
CA VAL A 224 -1.06 -41.17 -25.55
C VAL A 224 -1.99 -42.36 -25.77
N PRO A 225 -3.33 -42.16 -25.78
CA PRO A 225 -4.24 -43.24 -26.11
C PRO A 225 -3.97 -43.69 -27.55
N GLY A 226 -3.68 -44.97 -27.75
CA GLY A 226 -3.27 -45.49 -29.05
C GLY A 226 -4.35 -45.31 -30.12
N ILE A 227 -3.89 -45.21 -31.37
CA ILE A 227 -4.73 -45.29 -32.56
C ILE A 227 -5.44 -46.66 -32.51
N ARG A 228 -6.77 -46.66 -32.54
CA ARG A 228 -7.57 -47.89 -32.47
C ARG A 228 -7.23 -48.81 -33.65
N LEU A 229 -6.43 -49.85 -33.43
CA LEU A 229 -6.52 -51.06 -34.24
C LEU A 229 -7.60 -51.95 -33.61
N VAL A 230 -8.51 -52.44 -34.44
CA VAL A 230 -9.76 -53.14 -34.06
C VAL A 230 -9.49 -54.19 -32.97
N GLY A 231 -10.06 -53.98 -31.77
CA GLY A 231 -10.16 -55.00 -30.71
C GLY A 231 -9.22 -54.87 -29.51
N VAL A 232 -8.17 -54.05 -29.55
CA VAL A 232 -7.25 -53.86 -28.39
C VAL A 232 -6.84 -52.39 -28.25
N GLU A 233 -7.17 -51.75 -27.12
CA GLU A 233 -6.68 -50.41 -26.78
C GLU A 233 -5.25 -50.50 -26.21
N ASN A 234 -4.24 -50.36 -27.06
CA ASN A 234 -2.86 -50.20 -26.61
C ASN A 234 -2.62 -48.75 -26.19
N THR A 235 -2.14 -48.51 -24.97
CA THR A 235 -1.73 -47.17 -24.52
C THR A 235 -0.21 -47.04 -24.61
N TYR A 236 0.28 -45.97 -25.21
CA TYR A 236 1.71 -45.69 -25.29
C TYR A 236 2.09 -44.60 -24.29
N THR A 237 3.19 -44.80 -23.56
CA THR A 237 3.78 -43.80 -22.66
C THR A 237 4.98 -43.15 -23.35
N ALA A 238 4.97 -41.83 -23.47
CA ALA A 238 6.10 -41.05 -23.97
C ALA A 238 6.71 -40.22 -22.83
N GLN A 239 8.03 -40.14 -22.75
CA GLN A 239 8.73 -39.24 -21.83
C GLN A 239 8.89 -37.87 -22.48
N CYS A 240 8.37 -36.82 -21.84
CA CYS A 240 8.41 -35.44 -22.32
C CYS A 240 9.31 -34.59 -21.42
N ALA A 241 10.16 -33.76 -22.01
CA ALA A 241 10.89 -32.72 -21.28
C ALA A 241 10.02 -31.46 -21.16
N LEU A 242 9.99 -30.84 -19.96
CA LEU A 242 9.19 -29.65 -19.64
C LEU A 242 10.11 -28.46 -19.32
N PRO A 243 10.74 -27.83 -20.33
CA PRO A 243 11.66 -26.70 -20.11
C PRO A 243 10.96 -25.48 -19.50
N ILE A 244 9.66 -25.29 -19.76
CA ILE A 244 8.85 -24.20 -19.18
C ILE A 244 8.90 -24.20 -17.64
N ASN A 245 9.05 -25.37 -17.06
CA ASN A 245 9.03 -25.52 -15.62
C ASN A 245 10.33 -25.08 -14.95
N MET A 246 11.47 -25.28 -15.62
CA MET A 246 12.75 -24.71 -15.18
C MET A 246 12.69 -23.18 -15.15
N LEU A 247 12.01 -22.58 -16.12
CA LEU A 247 11.81 -21.14 -16.17
C LEU A 247 10.90 -20.66 -15.02
N ASN A 248 9.79 -21.34 -14.77
CA ASN A 248 8.90 -21.02 -13.65
C ASN A 248 9.62 -21.10 -12.29
N GLU A 249 10.42 -22.15 -12.07
CA GLU A 249 11.24 -22.31 -10.86
C GLU A 249 12.07 -21.05 -10.59
N LYS A 250 12.80 -20.54 -11.60
CA LYS A 250 13.66 -19.36 -11.44
C LYS A 250 12.88 -18.07 -11.26
N ILE A 251 11.79 -17.88 -12.00
CA ILE A 251 10.95 -16.68 -11.90
C ILE A 251 10.31 -16.57 -10.51
N TYR A 252 9.79 -17.67 -9.95
CA TYR A 252 9.17 -17.64 -8.63
C TYR A 252 10.17 -17.38 -7.51
N ILE A 253 11.40 -17.89 -7.62
CA ILE A 253 12.49 -17.55 -6.69
C ILE A 253 12.80 -16.05 -6.76
N PHE A 254 12.97 -15.52 -7.97
CA PHE A 254 13.21 -14.09 -8.17
C PHE A 254 12.09 -13.22 -7.59
N PHE A 255 10.82 -13.53 -7.90
CA PHE A 255 9.68 -12.77 -7.38
C PHE A 255 9.57 -12.83 -5.86
N TRP A 256 9.88 -13.97 -5.24
CA TRP A 256 9.84 -14.06 -3.79
C TRP A 256 10.83 -13.08 -3.14
N PHE A 257 12.10 -13.10 -3.54
CA PHE A 257 13.11 -12.17 -3.00
C PHE A 257 12.79 -10.71 -3.33
N TRP A 258 12.32 -10.46 -4.55
CA TRP A 258 11.91 -9.13 -4.99
C TRP A 258 10.78 -8.57 -4.14
N ILE A 259 9.73 -9.36 -3.88
CA ILE A 259 8.59 -8.91 -3.07
C ILE A 259 9.00 -8.73 -1.61
N MET A 260 9.89 -9.57 -1.07
CA MET A 260 10.44 -9.36 0.28
C MET A 260 11.20 -8.04 0.40
N PHE A 261 12.01 -7.68 -0.62
CA PHE A 261 12.64 -6.37 -0.69
C PHE A 261 11.61 -5.24 -0.76
N LEU A 262 10.55 -5.38 -1.57
CA LEU A 262 9.48 -4.39 -1.66
C LEU A 262 8.72 -4.22 -0.33
N ILE A 263 8.46 -5.32 0.40
CA ILE A 263 7.85 -5.26 1.74
C ILE A 263 8.74 -4.45 2.68
N ALA A 264 10.04 -4.75 2.74
CA ALA A 264 10.98 -4.02 3.58
C ALA A 264 11.04 -2.52 3.23
N ALA A 265 11.10 -2.18 1.94
CA ALA A 265 11.07 -0.80 1.47
C ALA A 265 9.75 -0.08 1.83
N CYS A 266 8.62 -0.79 1.74
CA CYS A 266 7.30 -0.25 2.09
C CYS A 266 7.14 -0.04 3.60
N VAL A 267 7.65 -0.96 4.43
CA VAL A 267 7.70 -0.81 5.89
C VAL A 267 8.58 0.38 6.28
N LEU A 268 9.78 0.49 5.69
CA LEU A 268 10.66 1.64 5.93
C LEU A 268 9.97 2.95 5.52
N SER A 269 9.31 2.98 4.36
CA SER A 269 8.51 4.13 3.94
C SER A 269 7.43 4.46 4.97
N LEU A 270 6.66 3.48 5.46
CA LEU A 270 5.62 3.71 6.46
C LEU A 270 6.22 4.28 7.75
N CYS A 271 7.30 3.70 8.27
CA CYS A 271 8.00 4.17 9.46
C CYS A 271 8.49 5.62 9.31
N ILE A 272 9.11 5.96 8.19
CA ILE A 272 9.57 7.33 7.91
C ILE A 272 8.40 8.32 7.93
N TRP A 273 7.27 7.98 7.30
CA TRP A 273 6.09 8.85 7.28
C TRP A 273 5.40 8.95 8.65
N LEU A 274 5.33 7.87 9.40
CA LEU A 274 4.84 7.87 10.79
C LEU A 274 5.68 8.82 11.65
N VAL A 275 7.01 8.68 11.63
CA VAL A 275 7.93 9.57 12.38
C VAL A 275 7.76 11.03 11.95
N ARG A 276 7.62 11.29 10.64
CA ARG A 276 7.40 12.66 10.11
C ARG A 276 6.09 13.29 10.54
N MET A 277 5.04 12.51 10.81
CA MET A 277 3.68 13.00 11.12
C MET A 277 3.35 13.01 12.62
N VAL A 278 3.83 12.02 13.37
CA VAL A 278 3.53 11.85 14.80
C VAL A 278 4.34 12.83 15.66
N ILE A 279 5.58 13.14 15.27
CA ILE A 279 6.46 14.00 16.05
C ILE A 279 6.10 15.48 15.82
N ALA A 280 5.24 16.01 16.69
CA ALA A 280 4.79 17.40 16.70
C ALA A 280 5.93 18.46 16.63
N PRO A 281 7.04 18.36 17.41
CA PRO A 281 8.10 19.36 17.33
C PRO A 281 8.77 19.39 15.95
N ARG A 282 9.10 18.22 15.39
CA ARG A 282 9.69 18.13 14.03
C ARG A 282 8.76 18.61 12.93
N ARG A 283 7.44 18.46 13.10
CA ARG A 283 6.43 19.00 12.18
C ARG A 283 6.48 20.52 12.17
N LYS A 284 6.47 21.13 13.35
CA LYS A 284 6.52 22.59 13.51
C LYS A 284 7.84 23.14 13.01
N ASP A 285 8.95 22.55 13.43
CA ASP A 285 10.31 22.98 13.03
C ASP A 285 10.51 22.98 11.51
N PHE A 286 9.90 22.03 10.80
CA PHE A 286 9.94 21.98 9.34
C PHE A 286 9.33 23.25 8.70
N ILE A 287 8.15 23.67 9.15
CA ILE A 287 7.50 24.90 8.65
C ILE A 287 8.23 26.16 9.14
N LYS A 288 8.61 26.20 10.43
CA LYS A 288 9.36 27.32 11.01
C LYS A 288 10.69 27.55 10.28
N ARG A 289 11.34 26.49 9.78
CA ARG A 289 12.57 26.58 8.98
C ARG A 289 12.34 27.32 7.66
N PHE A 290 11.25 27.04 6.93
CA PHE A 290 10.97 27.73 5.66
C PHE A 290 10.75 29.23 5.84
N LEU A 291 9.97 29.60 6.86
CA LEU A 291 9.66 31.00 7.15
C LEU A 291 10.90 31.76 7.65
N ARG A 292 11.82 31.09 8.36
CA ARG A 292 13.11 31.67 8.75
C ARG A 292 14.04 31.90 7.56
N ILE A 293 14.11 30.94 6.63
CA ILE A 293 15.00 31.03 5.43
C ILE A 293 14.57 32.16 4.50
N LYS A 294 13.26 32.34 4.29
CA LYS A 294 12.74 33.41 3.43
C LYS A 294 12.83 34.81 4.04
N GLY A 295 13.33 34.93 5.27
CA GLY A 295 13.56 36.22 5.89
C GLY A 295 12.27 37.00 6.08
N VAL A 296 11.20 36.33 6.53
CA VAL A 296 10.06 37.04 7.17
C VAL A 296 10.52 37.56 8.54
N LEU A 297 11.66 38.24 8.54
CA LEU A 297 12.04 39.22 9.52
C LEU A 297 11.29 40.47 9.08
N SER A 298 10.16 40.67 9.74
CA SER A 298 9.46 41.93 9.90
C SER A 298 10.23 43.12 9.32
N ARG A 299 9.72 43.62 8.19
CA ARG A 299 10.03 44.96 7.65
C ARG A 299 9.55 46.08 8.60
N GLN A 300 9.07 45.73 9.81
CA GLN A 300 8.56 46.60 10.87
C GLN A 300 9.30 46.47 12.22
N GLY A 301 10.39 45.72 12.33
CA GLY A 301 11.26 45.76 13.52
C GLY A 301 10.72 45.07 14.79
N THR A 302 9.53 44.47 14.77
CA THR A 302 9.05 43.60 15.84
C THR A 302 9.36 42.13 15.53
N GLN A 303 10.02 41.44 16.48
CA GLN A 303 10.25 40.01 16.37
C GLN A 303 8.91 39.26 16.37
N ILE A 304 8.66 38.44 15.35
CA ILE A 304 7.47 37.58 15.29
C ILE A 304 7.48 36.67 16.52
N ALA A 305 6.43 36.75 17.34
CA ALA A 305 6.32 35.93 18.54
C ALA A 305 6.19 34.46 18.13
N ARG A 306 6.87 33.56 18.87
CA ARG A 306 6.79 32.12 18.59
C ARG A 306 5.37 31.58 18.71
N SER A 307 4.51 32.24 19.50
CA SER A 307 3.09 31.95 19.67
C SER A 307 2.32 32.05 18.36
N ASP A 308 2.44 33.15 17.64
CA ASP A 308 1.62 33.45 16.45
C ASP A 308 1.96 32.47 15.31
N LEU A 309 3.23 32.06 15.26
CA LEU A 309 3.69 31.03 14.33
C LEU A 309 3.18 29.63 14.69
N ASP A 310 3.03 29.34 15.99
CA ASP A 310 2.42 28.09 16.45
C ASP A 310 0.91 28.08 16.16
N ASP A 311 0.23 29.21 16.29
CA ASP A 311 -1.19 29.37 15.94
C ASP A 311 -1.45 29.23 14.44
N PHE A 312 -0.60 29.83 13.60
CA PHE A 312 -0.62 29.60 12.16
C PHE A 312 -0.51 28.11 11.82
N ILE A 313 0.41 27.38 12.46
CA ILE A 313 0.65 25.96 12.14
C ILE A 313 -0.50 25.08 12.66
N ASP A 314 -0.98 25.29 13.89
CA ASP A 314 -1.93 24.38 14.52
C ASP A 314 -3.40 24.71 14.19
N VAL A 315 -3.75 25.99 13.99
CA VAL A 315 -5.14 26.44 13.75
C VAL A 315 -5.43 26.62 12.26
N TYR A 316 -4.56 27.36 11.56
CA TYR A 316 -4.75 27.69 10.14
C TYR A 316 -4.32 26.53 9.22
N LEU A 317 -3.05 26.11 9.27
CA LEU A 317 -2.52 25.07 8.39
C LEU A 317 -2.95 23.65 8.83
N ARG A 318 -3.11 23.41 10.13
CA ARG A 318 -3.47 22.11 10.73
C ARG A 318 -2.52 20.98 10.31
N ARG A 319 -2.87 19.73 10.64
CA ARG A 319 -2.00 18.56 10.35
C ARG A 319 -2.06 18.16 8.88
N ASP A 320 -3.25 18.24 8.28
CA ASP A 320 -3.46 17.94 6.86
C ASP A 320 -2.75 18.96 5.95
N GLY A 321 -2.77 20.26 6.26
CA GLY A 321 -2.02 21.27 5.48
C GLY A 321 -0.51 21.12 5.61
N VAL A 322 0.02 20.81 6.80
CA VAL A 322 1.46 20.51 6.94
C VAL A 322 1.86 19.26 6.14
N PHE A 323 0.98 18.26 6.06
CA PHE A 323 1.19 17.11 5.19
C PHE A 323 1.24 17.52 3.71
N LEU A 324 0.31 18.36 3.24
CA LEU A 324 0.29 18.86 1.87
C LEU A 324 1.55 19.66 1.53
N VAL A 325 1.96 20.59 2.40
CA VAL A 325 3.22 21.34 2.24
C VAL A 325 4.42 20.41 2.17
N ARG A 326 4.44 19.33 2.97
CA ARG A 326 5.50 18.33 2.91
C ARG A 326 5.48 17.51 1.62
N MET A 327 4.30 17.21 1.11
CA MET A 327 4.12 16.55 -0.18
C MET A 327 4.61 17.44 -1.32
N LEU A 328 4.34 18.74 -1.28
CA LEU A 328 4.87 19.72 -2.22
C LEU A 328 6.40 19.78 -2.15
N ALA A 329 6.99 19.86 -0.96
CA ALA A 329 8.44 19.90 -0.79
C ALA A 329 9.16 18.69 -1.40
N LEU A 330 8.58 17.49 -1.28
CA LEU A 330 9.16 16.26 -1.82
C LEU A 330 9.06 16.14 -3.35
N ASN A 331 8.08 16.80 -3.98
CA ASN A 331 7.82 16.65 -5.42
C ASN A 331 8.23 17.89 -6.25
N ALA A 332 8.03 19.10 -5.72
CA ALA A 332 8.32 20.37 -6.39
C ALA A 332 9.58 21.07 -5.83
N GLY A 333 10.15 20.55 -4.74
CA GLY A 333 11.36 21.07 -4.11
C GLY A 333 11.10 22.08 -2.98
N GLU A 334 12.12 22.24 -2.11
CA GLU A 334 12.05 23.06 -0.91
C GLU A 334 11.95 24.57 -1.19
N VAL A 335 12.59 25.07 -2.26
CA VAL A 335 12.65 26.51 -2.58
C VAL A 335 11.27 27.06 -2.95
N ILE A 336 10.56 26.37 -3.84
CA ILE A 336 9.21 26.75 -4.27
C ILE A 336 8.23 26.61 -3.12
N THR A 337 8.36 25.52 -2.37
CA THR A 337 7.51 25.30 -1.19
C THR A 337 7.68 26.42 -0.17
N ALA A 338 8.90 26.93 0.03
CA ALA A 338 9.13 28.08 0.90
C ALA A 338 8.44 29.37 0.40
N GLU A 339 8.40 29.60 -0.92
CA GLU A 339 7.65 30.71 -1.53
C GLU A 339 6.15 30.57 -1.28
N ILE A 340 5.59 29.38 -1.52
CA ILE A 340 4.17 29.08 -1.29
C ILE A 340 3.81 29.28 0.19
N VAL A 341 4.61 28.74 1.12
CA VAL A 341 4.38 28.88 2.57
C VAL A 341 4.45 30.35 3.02
N THR A 342 5.32 31.16 2.40
CA THR A 342 5.40 32.59 2.69
C THR A 342 4.13 33.32 2.24
N VAL A 343 3.60 32.98 1.06
CA VAL A 343 2.33 33.54 0.57
C VAL A 343 1.17 33.16 1.50
N LEU A 344 1.07 31.88 1.88
CA LEU A 344 0.07 31.41 2.85
C LEU A 344 0.12 32.15 4.18
N TYR A 345 1.32 32.40 4.70
CA TYR A 345 1.49 33.14 5.95
C TYR A 345 1.03 34.59 5.82
N ASN A 346 1.36 35.26 4.72
CA ASN A 346 0.91 36.63 4.47
C ASN A 346 -0.62 36.72 4.34
N ASN A 347 -1.25 35.73 3.69
CA ASN A 347 -2.70 35.64 3.61
C ASN A 347 -3.34 35.42 4.99
N TYR A 348 -2.75 34.57 5.83
CA TYR A 348 -3.19 34.37 7.21
C TYR A 348 -3.12 35.66 8.06
N VAL A 349 -2.01 36.40 7.99
CA VAL A 349 -1.87 37.68 8.71
C VAL A 349 -2.95 38.66 8.28
N LYS A 350 -3.18 38.79 6.96
CA LYS A 350 -4.23 39.64 6.41
C LYS A 350 -5.62 39.25 6.93
N HIS A 351 -5.93 37.96 7.01
CA HIS A 351 -7.20 37.50 7.56
C HIS A 351 -7.37 37.80 9.05
N ILE A 352 -6.29 37.79 9.84
CA ILE A 352 -6.35 38.21 11.25
C ILE A 352 -6.65 39.70 11.34
N GLU A 353 -5.92 40.53 10.59
CA GLU A 353 -6.11 41.98 10.58
C GLU A 353 -7.54 42.37 10.17
N GLU A 354 -8.09 41.70 9.14
CA GLU A 354 -9.48 41.89 8.70
C GLU A 354 -10.50 41.49 9.80
N HIS A 355 -10.22 40.41 10.53
CA HIS A 355 -11.10 39.93 11.61
C HIS A 355 -11.05 40.86 12.83
N GLU A 356 -9.86 41.37 13.19
CA GLU A 356 -9.69 42.35 14.28
C GLU A 356 -10.35 43.70 13.96
N ALA A 357 -10.24 44.15 12.71
CA ALA A 357 -10.94 45.35 12.23
C ALA A 357 -12.47 45.19 12.27
N THR A 358 -12.99 44.00 11.98
CA THR A 358 -14.43 43.75 12.03
C THR A 358 -14.94 43.66 13.48
N SER A 359 -14.23 42.94 14.36
CA SER A 359 -14.62 42.83 15.78
C SER A 359 -14.61 44.18 16.50
N SER A 360 -13.61 45.03 16.23
CA SER A 360 -13.55 46.37 16.84
C SER A 360 -14.73 47.25 16.45
N VAL A 361 -15.19 47.17 15.20
CA VAL A 361 -16.38 47.89 14.71
C VAL A 361 -17.68 47.33 15.34
N GLU A 362 -17.76 46.02 15.55
CA GLU A 362 -18.91 45.38 16.23
C GLU A 362 -18.98 45.75 17.71
N ASP A 363 -17.84 45.75 18.41
CA ASP A 363 -17.74 46.15 19.82
C ASP A 363 -18.11 47.64 20.00
N GLU A 364 -17.67 48.51 19.09
CA GLU A 364 -18.03 49.92 19.11
C GLU A 364 -19.53 50.14 18.88
N LYS A 365 -20.14 49.40 17.93
CA LYS A 365 -21.60 49.43 17.70
C LYS A 365 -22.38 48.89 18.90
N ALA A 366 -21.92 47.81 19.54
CA ALA A 366 -22.55 47.26 20.73
C ALA A 366 -22.48 48.22 21.93
N ALA A 367 -21.34 48.91 22.10
CA ALA A 367 -21.19 49.95 23.12
C ALA A 367 -22.12 51.14 22.89
N LEU A 368 -22.31 51.59 21.64
CA LEU A 368 -23.27 52.65 21.30
C LEU A 368 -24.72 52.21 21.55
N ALA A 369 -25.10 50.99 21.17
CA ALA A 369 -26.44 50.46 21.41
C ALA A 369 -26.79 50.33 22.91
N SER A 370 -25.80 50.03 23.76
CA SER A 370 -25.99 49.97 25.22
C SER A 370 -26.22 51.35 25.87
N LYS A 371 -25.79 52.44 25.24
CA LYS A 371 -26.03 53.81 25.71
C LYS A 371 -27.40 54.35 25.30
N GLU A 372 -27.98 53.87 24.21
CA GLU A 372 -29.31 54.29 23.74
C GLU A 372 -30.48 53.64 24.51
N ASN A 373 -30.28 52.45 25.10
CA ASN A 373 -31.31 51.78 25.92
C ASN A 373 -30.73 51.36 27.29
N PRO A 374 -30.76 52.25 28.30
CA PRO A 374 -30.37 51.86 29.66
C PRO A 374 -31.33 50.78 30.19
N PRO A 375 -30.85 49.81 30.98
CA PRO A 375 -31.71 48.80 31.58
C PRO A 375 -32.76 49.47 32.45
N SER A 376 -34.03 49.23 32.10
CA SER A 376 -35.20 49.58 32.89
C SER A 376 -35.14 48.81 34.22
N TYR A 377 -34.64 49.45 35.28
CA TYR A 377 -34.78 48.91 36.63
C TYR A 377 -36.26 49.03 37.05
N VAL A 378 -36.95 47.89 37.12
CA VAL A 378 -38.23 47.71 37.83
C VAL A 378 -37.99 46.77 39.00
#